data_AF-A0A922IC23-F1
#
_entry.id   AF-A0A922IC23-F1
#
_cell.length_a   1.000
_cell.length_b   1.000
_cell.length_c   1.000
_cell.angle_alpha   90.00
_cell.angle_beta   90.00
_cell.angle_gamma   90.00
#
_symmetry.space_group_name_H-M   'P 1'
#
loop_
_entity.id
_entity.type
_entity.pdbx_description
1 polymer ?
#
loop_
_entity_poly.entity_id
_entity_poly.type
_entity_poly.pdbx_seq_one_letter_code
_entity_poly.pdbx_strand_id
1 'polypeptide(L)'
;MFWDDYLWKLYMTVSLWSYSMYQNLPGSYENEDTDRDIYQLIESRGFKYESHFVQTKDGYILQLVRLINPFINGTKRRRLKPILLQHGFQCTGSLWLIAANGTLDRYGNYIEYIVDSEDRPIVINGTKEEANSLGFVLASKNFDVWLANYRGSYSII
;
A
#
# COMPACT_ATOMS: atom_id res chain seq x y z
N MET A 1 -17.40 31.84 -12.76
CA MET A 1 -17.29 30.80 -11.72
C MET A 1 -18.54 29.92 -11.79
N PHE A 2 -18.66 29.12 -12.85
CA PHE A 2 -19.85 28.26 -13.15
C PHE A 2 -19.44 26.85 -13.60
N TRP A 3 -18.13 26.55 -13.66
CA TRP A 3 -17.60 25.31 -14.26
C TRP A 3 -17.23 24.25 -13.21
N ASP A 4 -17.01 24.64 -11.95
CA ASP A 4 -16.56 23.73 -10.89
C ASP A 4 -17.67 22.75 -10.45
N ASP A 5 -18.93 23.20 -10.42
CA ASP A 5 -20.06 22.36 -9.99
C ASP A 5 -20.37 21.22 -10.97
N TYR A 6 -20.19 21.42 -12.27
CA TYR A 6 -20.47 20.41 -13.29
C TYR A 6 -19.37 19.34 -13.34
N LEU A 7 -18.11 19.74 -13.21
CA LEU A 7 -16.98 18.82 -13.18
C LEU A 7 -17.02 17.96 -11.90
N TRP A 8 -17.33 18.57 -10.76
CA TRP A 8 -17.49 17.84 -9.51
C TRP A 8 -18.65 16.85 -9.56
N LYS A 9 -19.81 17.26 -10.08
CA LYS A 9 -20.96 16.36 -10.26
C LYS A 9 -20.65 15.22 -11.22
N LEU A 10 -19.96 15.50 -12.34
CA LEU A 10 -19.55 14.47 -13.29
C LEU A 10 -18.58 13.48 -12.64
N TYR A 11 -17.56 13.98 -11.93
CA TYR A 11 -16.60 13.15 -11.20
C TYR A 11 -17.30 12.27 -10.17
N MET A 12 -18.15 12.84 -9.31
CA MET A 12 -18.90 12.08 -8.31
C MET A 12 -19.86 11.07 -8.95
N THR A 13 -20.54 11.43 -10.04
CA THR A 13 -21.45 10.53 -10.75
C THR A 13 -20.69 9.35 -11.36
N VAL A 14 -19.55 9.61 -12.00
CA VAL A 14 -18.71 8.55 -12.59
C VAL A 14 -18.10 7.67 -11.50
N SER A 15 -17.64 8.25 -10.38
CA SER A 15 -17.07 7.50 -9.26
C SER A 15 -18.12 6.62 -8.57
N LEU A 16 -19.31 7.16 -8.30
CA LEU A 16 -20.41 6.41 -7.69
C LEU A 16 -20.94 5.33 -8.62
N TRP A 17 -21.07 5.62 -9.92
CA TRP A 17 -21.50 4.64 -10.91
C TRP A 17 -20.46 3.53 -11.08
N SER A 18 -19.16 3.88 -11.14
CA SER A 18 -18.07 2.91 -11.17
C SER A 18 -18.09 2.04 -9.92
N TYR A 19 -18.19 2.62 -8.73
CA TYR A 19 -18.27 1.89 -7.47
C TYR A 19 -19.47 0.94 -7.44
N SER A 20 -20.67 1.43 -7.80
CA SER A 20 -21.87 0.62 -7.91
C SER A 20 -21.71 -0.50 -8.94
N MET A 21 -21.09 -0.24 -10.08
CA MET A 21 -20.85 -1.25 -11.10
C MET A 21 -19.92 -2.34 -10.56
N TYR A 22 -18.78 -1.96 -9.96
CA TYR A 22 -17.79 -2.90 -9.43
C TYR A 22 -18.37 -3.82 -8.34
N GLN A 23 -19.22 -3.31 -7.45
CA GLN A 23 -19.86 -4.10 -6.39
C GLN A 23 -20.91 -5.09 -6.91
N ASN A 24 -21.41 -4.89 -8.14
CA ASN A 24 -22.45 -5.73 -8.73
C ASN A 24 -21.90 -6.65 -9.85
N LEU A 25 -20.59 -6.67 -10.09
CA LEU A 25 -20.00 -7.56 -11.10
C LEU A 25 -19.96 -9.01 -10.57
N PRO A 26 -20.33 -10.01 -11.38
CA PRO A 26 -20.19 -11.40 -10.98
C PRO A 26 -18.73 -11.71 -10.58
N GLY A 27 -18.52 -12.19 -9.35
CA GLY A 27 -17.18 -12.47 -8.81
C GLY A 27 -16.52 -11.30 -8.07
N SER A 28 -17.18 -10.14 -7.95
CA SER A 28 -16.76 -9.12 -7.00
C SER A 28 -17.06 -9.56 -5.58
N TYR A 29 -16.09 -9.40 -4.68
CA TYR A 29 -16.25 -9.59 -3.25
C TYR A 29 -15.70 -8.36 -2.53
N GLU A 30 -16.25 -8.10 -1.35
CA GLU A 30 -15.77 -7.02 -0.49
C GLU A 30 -14.37 -7.36 0.03
N ASN A 31 -13.40 -6.49 -0.22
CA ASN A 31 -12.04 -6.66 0.27
C ASN A 31 -11.84 -5.76 1.48
N GLU A 32 -11.33 -6.31 2.58
CA GLU A 32 -11.09 -5.55 3.80
C GLU A 32 -10.09 -4.39 3.63
N ASP A 33 -9.25 -4.43 2.58
CA ASP A 33 -8.31 -3.37 2.23
C ASP A 33 -8.97 -2.22 1.44
N THR A 34 -10.21 -2.35 0.98
CA THR A 34 -10.88 -1.35 0.12
C THR A 34 -10.95 0.03 0.76
N ASP A 35 -11.20 0.10 2.07
CA ASP A 35 -11.34 1.36 2.81
C ASP A 35 -10.11 1.69 3.68
N ARG A 36 -9.02 0.92 3.56
CA ARG A 36 -7.80 1.16 4.34
C ARG A 36 -6.97 2.26 3.71
N ASP A 37 -6.53 3.21 4.54
CA ASP A 37 -5.44 4.10 4.16
C ASP A 37 -4.10 3.33 4.12
N ILE A 38 -3.03 4.00 3.67
CA ILE A 38 -1.71 3.37 3.55
C ILE A 38 -1.15 2.89 4.90
N TYR A 39 -1.46 3.57 5.99
CA TYR A 39 -0.98 3.24 7.33
C TYR A 39 -1.68 2.01 7.86
N GLN A 40 -3.01 2.00 7.76
CA GLN A 40 -3.85 0.86 8.12
C GLN A 40 -3.48 -0.37 7.30
N LEU A 41 -3.21 -0.20 6.00
CA LEU A 41 -2.74 -1.29 5.14
C LEU A 41 -1.36 -1.81 5.56
N ILE A 42 -0.43 -0.95 5.99
CA ILE A 42 0.87 -1.39 6.51
C ILE A 42 0.70 -2.18 7.81
N GLU A 43 -0.11 -1.67 8.73
CA GLU A 43 -0.33 -2.28 10.04
C GLU A 43 -1.13 -3.57 9.97
N SER A 44 -2.10 -3.68 9.04
CA SER A 44 -2.88 -4.91 8.83
C SER A 44 -1.99 -6.10 8.44
N ARG A 45 -0.81 -5.84 7.87
CA ARG A 45 0.17 -6.85 7.49
C ARG A 45 1.24 -7.12 8.56
N GLY A 46 1.12 -6.50 9.73
CA GLY A 46 2.03 -6.67 10.87
C GLY A 46 3.30 -5.83 10.81
N PHE A 47 3.45 -4.98 9.79
CA PHE A 47 4.54 -4.00 9.72
C PHE A 47 4.19 -2.75 10.54
N LYS A 48 5.20 -1.91 10.77
CA LYS A 48 5.03 -0.55 11.30
C LYS A 48 5.39 0.46 10.22
N TYR A 49 5.09 1.73 10.45
CA TYR A 49 5.47 2.80 9.54
C TYR A 49 6.11 3.99 10.26
N GLU A 50 6.84 4.80 9.48
CA GLU A 50 7.18 6.18 9.85
C GLU A 50 6.68 7.11 8.73
N SER A 51 6.09 8.25 9.09
CA SER A 51 5.72 9.29 8.13
C SER A 51 6.69 10.45 8.22
N HIS A 52 7.25 10.85 7.09
CA HIS A 52 8.22 11.93 6.97
C HIS A 52 7.74 12.97 5.96
N PHE A 53 8.04 14.23 6.21
CA PHE A 53 7.65 15.34 5.32
C PHE A 53 8.89 16.07 4.82
N VAL A 54 8.95 16.30 3.51
CA VAL A 54 10.07 16.97 2.84
C VAL A 54 9.53 18.17 2.08
N GLN A 55 10.09 19.35 2.34
CA GLN A 55 9.76 20.55 1.57
C GLN A 55 10.67 20.66 0.34
N THR A 56 10.07 20.79 -0.84
CA THR A 56 10.80 21.06 -2.09
C THR A 56 11.23 22.52 -2.15
N LYS A 57 12.20 22.84 -3.03
CA LYS A 57 12.71 24.20 -3.21
C LYS A 57 11.63 25.23 -3.59
N ASP A 58 10.61 24.77 -4.30
CA ASP A 58 9.46 25.56 -4.73
C ASP A 58 8.27 25.49 -3.75
N GLY A 59 8.49 25.00 -2.53
CA GLY A 59 7.57 25.14 -1.40
C GLY A 59 6.55 24.01 -1.21
N TYR A 60 6.52 23.00 -2.07
CA TYR A 60 5.61 21.87 -1.89
C TYR A 60 6.08 20.96 -0.76
N ILE A 61 5.14 20.46 0.04
CA ILE A 61 5.40 19.48 1.09
C ILE A 61 5.06 18.10 0.54
N LEU A 62 6.06 17.21 0.45
CA LEU A 62 5.91 15.83 0.01
C LEU A 62 5.93 14.91 1.23
N GLN A 63 5.05 13.92 1.23
CA GLN A 63 5.06 12.85 2.23
C GLN A 63 5.89 11.67 1.73
N LEU A 64 6.73 11.13 2.60
CA LEU A 64 7.42 9.87 2.42
C LEU A 64 6.97 8.92 3.54
N VAL A 65 6.52 7.72 3.17
CA VAL A 65 6.14 6.69 4.14
C VAL A 65 7.23 5.63 4.15
N ARG A 66 7.82 5.38 5.31
CA ARG A 66 8.85 4.35 5.48
C ARG A 66 8.24 3.11 6.09
N LEU A 67 8.51 1.96 5.46
CA LEU A 67 8.03 0.67 5.94
C LEU A 67 9.02 0.08 6.97
N ILE A 68 8.52 -0.27 8.15
CA ILE A 68 9.32 -0.75 9.27
C ILE A 68 8.98 -2.21 9.57
N ASN A 69 9.95 -3.09 9.35
CA ASN A 69 9.88 -4.47 9.84
C ASN A 69 10.21 -4.49 11.35
N PRO A 70 9.25 -4.83 12.24
CA PRO A 70 9.45 -4.80 13.69
C PRO A 70 10.44 -5.86 14.19
N PHE A 71 10.72 -6.91 13.41
CA PHE A 71 11.66 -7.97 13.75
C PHE A 71 13.13 -7.55 13.53
N ILE A 72 13.38 -6.41 12.90
CA ILE A 72 14.72 -5.86 12.70
C ILE A 72 15.04 -4.81 13.77
N ASN A 73 16.01 -5.12 14.63
CA ASN A 73 16.51 -4.20 15.66
C ASN A 73 17.03 -2.88 15.07
N GLY A 74 16.86 -1.77 15.79
CA GLY A 74 17.21 -0.43 15.32
C GLY A 74 18.68 -0.25 14.90
N THR A 75 19.62 -0.91 15.56
CA THR A 75 21.05 -0.86 15.19
C THR A 75 21.35 -1.53 13.85
N LYS A 76 20.67 -2.65 13.54
CA LYS A 76 20.72 -3.30 12.22
C LYS A 76 19.97 -2.48 11.18
N ARG A 77 18.83 -1.89 11.55
CA ARG A 77 18.00 -1.06 10.66
C ARG A 77 18.79 0.09 10.01
N ARG A 78 19.65 0.75 10.79
CA ARG A 78 20.52 1.84 10.29
C ARG A 78 21.54 1.41 9.22
N ARG A 79 21.79 0.10 9.08
CA ARG A 79 22.75 -0.46 8.10
C ARG A 79 22.06 -1.06 6.88
N LEU A 80 20.73 -1.08 6.84
CA LEU A 80 20.00 -1.61 5.69
C LEU A 80 20.20 -0.69 4.48
N LYS A 81 20.16 -1.29 3.29
CA LYS A 81 20.27 -0.52 2.05
C LYS A 81 18.93 0.17 1.78
N PRO A 82 18.90 1.50 1.62
CA PRO A 82 17.67 2.22 1.32
C PRO A 82 17.20 1.93 -0.10
N ILE A 83 15.90 1.74 -0.27
CA ILE A 83 15.19 1.66 -1.55
C ILE A 83 14.05 2.66 -1.51
N LEU A 84 14.00 3.52 -2.53
CA LEU A 84 12.90 4.45 -2.75
C LEU A 84 12.01 3.92 -3.87
N LEU A 85 10.74 3.64 -3.56
CA LEU A 85 9.74 3.18 -4.51
C LEU A 85 8.86 4.37 -4.93
N GLN A 86 8.92 4.71 -6.21
CA GLN A 86 8.20 5.84 -6.80
C GLN A 86 7.08 5.31 -7.71
N HIS A 87 5.84 5.68 -7.41
CA HIS A 87 4.68 5.28 -8.22
C HIS A 87 4.54 6.13 -9.51
N GLY A 88 3.72 5.63 -10.44
CA GLY A 88 3.37 6.30 -11.69
C GLY A 88 2.23 7.31 -11.58
N PHE A 89 1.75 7.78 -12.74
CA PHE A 89 0.66 8.75 -12.87
C PHE A 89 -0.66 8.25 -12.24
N GLN A 90 -1.37 9.14 -11.54
CA GLN A 90 -2.63 8.87 -10.83
C GLN A 90 -2.58 7.71 -9.81
N CYS A 91 -1.44 7.55 -9.13
CA CYS A 91 -1.26 6.57 -8.06
C CYS A 91 -0.80 7.25 -6.76
N THR A 92 -0.60 6.44 -5.71
CA THR A 92 0.09 6.82 -4.47
C THR A 92 1.11 5.75 -4.11
N GLY A 93 1.85 5.95 -3.01
CA GLY A 93 2.78 4.97 -2.45
C GLY A 93 2.17 3.60 -2.15
N SER A 94 0.84 3.50 -1.97
CA SER A 94 0.16 2.22 -1.68
C SER A 94 0.19 1.23 -2.84
N LEU A 95 0.48 1.68 -4.07
CA LEU A 95 0.62 0.82 -5.26
C LEU A 95 1.56 -0.37 -5.02
N TRP A 96 2.58 -0.18 -4.19
CA TRP A 96 3.58 -1.20 -3.89
C TRP A 96 3.15 -2.22 -2.82
N LEU A 97 1.93 -2.11 -2.30
CA LEU A 97 1.42 -2.87 -1.15
C LEU A 97 0.12 -3.65 -1.43
N ILE A 98 -0.59 -3.37 -2.53
CA ILE A 98 -1.98 -3.82 -2.75
C ILE A 98 -2.12 -5.10 -3.61
N ALA A 99 -1.05 -5.87 -3.82
CA ALA A 99 -1.08 -6.97 -4.79
C ALA A 99 -1.83 -8.22 -4.30
N ALA A 100 -1.68 -8.59 -3.03
CA ALA A 100 -2.33 -9.78 -2.44
C ALA A 100 -2.49 -9.62 -0.94
N ASN A 101 -3.33 -10.47 -0.30
CA ASN A 101 -3.41 -10.55 1.17
C ASN A 101 -2.21 -11.29 1.77
N GLY A 102 -1.85 -11.00 3.03
CA GLY A 102 -0.63 -11.47 3.64
C GLY A 102 -0.44 -11.04 5.09
N THR A 103 0.63 -11.53 5.72
CA THR A 103 1.03 -11.13 7.06
C THR A 103 2.51 -11.42 7.28
N LEU A 104 3.14 -10.69 8.19
CA LEU A 104 4.40 -11.13 8.77
C LEU A 104 4.21 -12.38 9.63
N ASP A 105 5.11 -13.34 9.48
CA ASP A 105 5.23 -14.48 10.37
C ASP A 105 6.01 -14.13 11.65
N ARG A 106 6.08 -15.09 12.58
CA ARG A 106 6.83 -14.96 13.85
C ARG A 106 8.34 -14.77 13.69
N TYR A 107 8.87 -14.88 12.48
CA TYR A 107 10.28 -14.75 12.15
C TYR A 107 10.58 -13.46 11.36
N GLY A 108 9.55 -12.68 11.02
CA GLY A 108 9.67 -11.45 10.22
C GLY A 108 9.73 -11.67 8.72
N ASN A 109 9.37 -12.87 8.23
CA ASN A 109 9.16 -13.11 6.81
C ASN A 109 7.75 -12.71 6.42
N TYR A 110 7.61 -12.13 5.23
CA TYR A 110 6.30 -11.77 4.71
C TYR A 110 5.72 -12.94 3.90
N ILE A 111 4.53 -13.39 4.32
CA ILE A 111 3.82 -14.50 3.72
C ILE A 111 2.53 -13.97 3.11
N GLU A 112 2.32 -14.26 1.84
CA GLU A 112 1.05 -13.97 1.17
C GLU A 112 0.18 -15.22 1.10
N TYR A 113 -1.12 -15.00 1.03
CA TYR A 113 -2.09 -16.07 0.91
C TYR A 113 -3.24 -15.67 0.01
N ILE A 114 -3.77 -16.67 -0.71
CA ILE A 114 -5.09 -16.61 -1.33
C ILE A 114 -6.08 -17.30 -0.41
N VAL A 115 -7.35 -17.02 -0.63
CA VAL A 115 -8.43 -17.62 0.14
C VAL A 115 -9.17 -18.61 -0.76
N ASP A 116 -9.46 -19.81 -0.25
CA ASP A 116 -10.25 -20.81 -0.99
C ASP A 116 -11.76 -20.55 -0.91
N SER A 117 -12.56 -21.43 -1.53
CA SER A 117 -14.03 -21.32 -1.51
C SER A 117 -14.66 -21.48 -0.12
N GLU A 118 -13.89 -21.91 0.88
CA GLU A 118 -14.31 -22.08 2.27
C GLU A 118 -13.70 -21.03 3.19
N ASP A 119 -13.19 -19.94 2.62
CA ASP A 119 -12.57 -18.81 3.34
C ASP A 119 -11.27 -19.18 4.08
N ARG A 120 -10.59 -20.26 3.66
CA ARG A 120 -9.34 -20.73 4.31
C ARG A 120 -8.10 -20.16 3.63
N PRO A 121 -7.08 -19.73 4.40
CA PRO A 121 -5.85 -19.18 3.85
C PRO A 121 -4.95 -20.28 3.26
N ILE A 122 -4.58 -20.12 1.99
CA ILE A 122 -3.59 -20.93 1.27
C ILE A 122 -2.36 -20.06 1.02
N VAL A 123 -1.23 -20.43 1.64
CA VAL A 123 0.04 -19.73 1.48
C VAL A 123 0.59 -19.90 0.06
N ILE A 124 0.81 -18.79 -0.66
CA ILE A 124 1.25 -18.83 -2.05
C ILE A 124 2.77 -18.83 -2.22
N ASN A 125 3.51 -18.20 -1.31
CA ASN A 125 4.96 -18.03 -1.42
C ASN A 125 5.78 -18.98 -0.51
N GLY A 126 5.15 -20.05 0.01
CA GLY A 126 5.72 -20.90 1.06
C GLY A 126 6.80 -21.89 0.63
N THR A 127 7.11 -22.04 -0.67
CA THR A 127 8.07 -23.06 -1.14
C THR A 127 9.10 -22.60 -2.17
N LYS A 128 8.80 -21.67 -3.09
CA LYS A 128 9.73 -21.18 -4.12
C LYS A 128 9.47 -19.77 -4.67
N GLU A 129 8.25 -19.26 -4.58
CA GLU A 129 7.88 -17.97 -5.16
C GLU A 129 8.20 -16.82 -4.19
N GLU A 130 8.60 -15.66 -4.73
CA GLU A 130 8.63 -14.42 -3.94
C GLU A 130 7.20 -13.85 -3.88
N ALA A 131 6.84 -13.18 -2.78
CA ALA A 131 5.52 -12.55 -2.67
C ALA A 131 5.31 -11.47 -3.75
N ASN A 132 4.07 -11.10 -4.00
CA ASN A 132 3.64 -10.20 -5.07
C ASN A 132 3.71 -8.71 -4.67
N SER A 133 3.60 -8.41 -3.38
CA SER A 133 3.61 -7.04 -2.86
C SER A 133 5.04 -6.55 -2.63
N LEU A 134 5.64 -5.94 -3.66
CA LEU A 134 7.05 -5.57 -3.71
C LEU A 134 7.55 -4.84 -2.45
N GLY A 135 6.76 -3.90 -1.91
CA GLY A 135 7.14 -3.16 -0.70
C GLY A 135 7.36 -4.07 0.51
N PHE A 136 6.42 -4.98 0.76
CA PHE A 136 6.52 -5.94 1.87
C PHE A 136 7.62 -6.98 1.63
N VAL A 137 7.81 -7.43 0.39
CA VAL A 137 8.90 -8.35 0.05
C VAL A 137 10.24 -7.73 0.37
N LEU A 138 10.52 -6.51 -0.11
CA LEU A 138 11.79 -5.84 0.13
C LEU A 138 12.03 -5.60 1.63
N ALA A 139 11.01 -5.19 2.38
CA ALA A 139 11.14 -5.00 3.83
C ALA A 139 11.38 -6.33 4.58
N SER A 140 10.80 -7.45 4.14
CA SER A 140 11.10 -8.78 4.69
C SER A 140 12.52 -9.26 4.34
N LYS A 141 13.05 -8.84 3.18
CA LYS A 141 14.42 -9.12 2.74
C LYS A 141 15.47 -8.17 3.32
N ASN A 142 15.15 -7.45 4.40
CA ASN A 142 16.03 -6.51 5.11
C ASN A 142 16.51 -5.32 4.24
N PHE A 143 15.65 -4.79 3.37
CA PHE A 143 15.86 -3.47 2.79
C PHE A 143 15.19 -2.39 3.63
N ASP A 144 15.72 -1.17 3.57
CA ASP A 144 15.07 0.01 4.16
C ASP A 144 14.16 0.64 3.11
N VAL A 145 12.86 0.34 3.17
CA VAL A 145 11.91 0.66 2.10
C VAL A 145 11.20 1.97 2.39
N TRP A 146 11.24 2.86 1.40
CA TRP A 146 10.57 4.16 1.41
C TRP A 146 9.60 4.25 0.25
N LEU A 147 8.36 4.63 0.54
CA LEU A 147 7.27 4.84 -0.42
C LEU A 147 7.14 6.34 -0.64
N ALA A 148 7.42 6.77 -1.86
CA ALA A 148 7.45 8.19 -2.20
C ALA A 148 6.14 8.64 -2.85
N ASN A 149 5.62 9.78 -2.40
CA ASN A 149 4.45 10.43 -3.00
C ASN A 149 4.88 11.71 -3.75
N TYR A 150 4.37 11.93 -4.96
CA TYR A 150 4.54 13.22 -5.64
C TYR A 150 3.50 14.24 -5.17
N ARG A 151 3.79 15.53 -5.43
CA ARG A 151 2.89 16.64 -5.11
C ARG A 151 1.48 16.40 -5.65
N GLY A 152 0.48 16.64 -4.82
CA GLY A 152 -0.92 16.45 -5.20
C GLY A 152 -1.42 15.01 -5.22
N SER A 153 -0.56 14.00 -5.00
CA SER A 153 -1.05 12.64 -4.70
C SER A 153 -1.62 12.61 -3.28
N TYR A 154 -2.83 12.08 -3.14
CA TYR A 154 -3.56 12.04 -1.88
C TYR A 154 -3.46 10.61 -1.32
N SER A 155 -2.50 10.39 -0.42
CA SER A 155 -2.57 9.23 0.47
C SER A 155 -3.49 9.64 1.60
N ILE A 156 -4.64 8.98 1.74
CA ILE A 156 -5.68 9.33 2.72
C ILE A 156 -5.03 9.49 4.10
N ILE A 157 -5.32 10.64 4.73
CA ILE A 157 -4.96 11.01 6.11
C ILE A 157 -6.21 10.82 6.97
#